data_AF-A0A9D3RX92-F1
#
_entry.id   AF-A0A9D3RX92-F1
#
_cell.length_a   1.000
_cell.length_b   1.000
_cell.length_c   1.000
_cell.angle_alpha   90.00
_cell.angle_beta   90.00
_cell.angle_gamma   90.00
#
_symmetry.space_group_name_H-M   'P 1'
#
loop_
_entity.id
_entity.type
_entity.pdbx_description
1 polymer ?
#
loop_
_entity_poly.entity_id
_entity_poly.type
_entity_poly.pdbx_seq_one_letter_code
_entity_poly.pdbx_strand_id
1 'polypeptide(L)'
;MSAQADRVMDLSEWEGRWQEGRIGFHQLHVHKMLESNIDKILCGRKGIRVFFPLCGKAVDMKWLADMGHSVVGVEISEKGIKEFFEDHI
;
A
#
# COMPACT_ATOMS: atom_id res chain seq x y z
N MET A 1 24.39 -16.70 -9.44
CA MET A 1 23.61 -15.54 -9.91
C MET A 1 22.19 -15.67 -9.38
N SER A 2 21.56 -14.58 -8.92
CA SER A 2 20.16 -14.60 -8.50
C SER A 2 19.27 -14.94 -9.71
N ALA A 3 18.31 -15.86 -9.55
CA ALA A 3 17.42 -16.30 -10.63
C ALA A 3 16.53 -15.18 -11.20
N GLN A 4 16.49 -14.01 -10.56
CA GLN A 4 15.64 -12.88 -10.92
C GLN A 4 16.42 -11.62 -11.28
N ALA A 5 17.75 -11.69 -11.41
CA ALA A 5 18.61 -10.51 -11.59
C ALA A 5 18.21 -9.64 -12.80
N ASP A 6 17.76 -10.27 -13.89
CA ASP A 6 17.40 -9.58 -15.14
C ASP A 6 15.87 -9.46 -15.33
N ARG A 7 15.07 -9.74 -14.29
CA ARG A 7 13.61 -9.64 -14.38
C ARG A 7 13.19 -8.17 -14.34
N VAL A 8 12.56 -7.72 -15.42
CA VAL A 8 11.99 -6.37 -15.54
C VAL A 8 10.47 -6.47 -15.67
N MET A 9 9.77 -5.49 -15.08
CA MET A 9 8.33 -5.30 -15.26
C MET A 9 8.09 -3.84 -15.62
N ASP A 10 7.36 -3.60 -16.69
CA ASP A 10 6.98 -2.26 -17.13
C ASP A 10 5.75 -1.74 -16.37
N LEU A 11 5.55 -0.43 -16.35
CA LEU A 11 4.39 0.24 -15.78
C LEU A 11 3.09 -0.28 -16.38
N SER A 12 3.06 -0.47 -17.70
CA SER A 12 1.88 -0.97 -18.42
C SER A 12 1.46 -2.38 -17.99
N GLU A 13 2.42 -3.24 -17.61
CA GLU A 13 2.11 -4.59 -17.09
C GLU A 13 1.44 -4.51 -15.71
N TRP A 14 1.88 -3.59 -14.84
CA TRP A 14 1.25 -3.35 -13.54
C TRP A 14 -0.17 -2.81 -13.68
N GLU A 15 -0.38 -1.84 -14.57
CA GLU A 15 -1.72 -1.33 -14.87
C GLU A 15 -2.63 -2.45 -15.42
N GLY A 16 -2.12 -3.27 -16.33
CA GLY A 16 -2.84 -4.43 -16.89
C GLY A 16 -3.28 -5.43 -15.80
N ARG A 17 -2.42 -5.71 -14.82
CA ARG A 17 -2.78 -6.57 -13.67
C ARG A 17 -3.96 -6.01 -12.88
N TRP A 18 -3.98 -4.71 -12.62
CA TRP A 18 -5.11 -4.06 -11.95
C TRP A 18 -6.39 -4.12 -12.79
N GLN A 19 -6.31 -3.86 -14.09
CA GLN A 19 -7.46 -3.93 -14.98
C GLN A 19 -8.08 -5.33 -15.00
N GLU A 20 -7.25 -6.36 -15.07
CA GLU A 20 -7.67 -7.77 -15.07
C GLU A 20 -8.00 -8.33 -13.67
N GLY A 21 -7.86 -7.54 -12.60
CA GLY A 21 -8.10 -8.00 -11.22
C GLY A 21 -7.07 -9.01 -10.72
N ARG A 22 -5.89 -9.09 -11.35
CA ARG A 22 -4.76 -9.95 -10.93
C ARG A 22 -3.98 -9.32 -9.77
N ILE A 23 -4.70 -9.02 -8.68
CA ILE A 23 -4.20 -8.30 -7.50
C ILE A 23 -3.99 -9.20 -6.28
N GLY A 24 -3.52 -10.44 -6.49
CA GLY A 24 -3.30 -11.42 -5.42
C GLY A 24 -2.28 -11.01 -4.35
N PHE A 25 -1.61 -9.88 -4.53
CA PHE A 25 -0.75 -9.25 -3.52
C PHE A 25 -1.53 -8.43 -2.48
N HIS A 26 -2.77 -8.05 -2.78
CA HIS A 26 -3.60 -7.26 -1.87
C HIS A 26 -4.05 -8.09 -0.66
N GLN A 27 -3.86 -7.53 0.54
CA GLN A 27 -4.35 -8.10 1.79
C GLN A 27 -5.62 -7.34 2.22
N LEU A 28 -6.66 -8.09 2.58
CA LEU A 28 -7.96 -7.52 3.01
C LEU A 28 -7.93 -6.91 4.42
N HIS A 29 -6.84 -7.10 5.16
CA HIS A 29 -6.65 -6.60 6.52
C HIS A 29 -5.29 -5.92 6.62
N VAL A 30 -5.10 -5.11 7.67
CA VAL A 30 -3.82 -4.49 8.01
C VAL A 30 -2.72 -5.56 8.09
N HIS A 31 -1.55 -5.25 7.54
CA HIS A 31 -0.44 -6.17 7.54
C HIS A 31 -0.02 -6.52 8.98
N LYS A 32 -0.14 -7.80 9.35
CA LYS A 32 0.06 -8.28 10.74
C LYS A 32 1.35 -7.81 11.40
N MET A 33 2.45 -7.75 10.64
CA MET A 33 3.74 -7.27 11.16
C MET A 33 3.75 -5.76 11.42
N LEU A 34 3.03 -4.97 10.64
CA LEU A 34 2.88 -3.54 10.89
C LEU A 34 2.06 -3.34 12.16
N GLU A 35 0.90 -4.01 12.25
CA GLU A 35 0.04 -3.98 13.44
C GLU A 35 0.81 -4.36 14.71
N SER A 36 1.55 -5.47 14.69
CA SER A 36 2.30 -5.97 15.85
C SER A 36 3.49 -5.08 16.27
N ASN A 37 3.92 -4.13 15.43
CA ASN A 37 5.08 -3.28 15.70
C ASN A 37 4.78 -1.79 15.65
N ILE A 38 3.51 -1.39 15.53
CA ILE A 38 3.16 0.02 15.34
C ILE A 38 3.62 0.90 16.49
N ASP A 39 3.50 0.44 17.73
CA ASP A 39 3.94 1.19 18.91
C ASP A 39 5.45 1.49 18.89
N LYS A 40 6.25 0.54 18.38
CA LYS A 40 7.71 0.71 18.23
C LYS A 40 8.02 1.71 17.11
N ILE A 41 7.27 1.66 16.02
CA ILE A 41 7.44 2.59 14.89
C ILE A 41 7.05 4.01 15.30
N LEU A 42 5.92 4.17 15.97
CA LEU A 42 5.46 5.48 16.42
C LEU A 42 6.34 6.02 17.54
N CYS A 43 6.77 5.18 18.49
CA CYS A 43 7.61 5.54 19.62
C CYS A 43 7.03 6.76 20.38
N GLY A 44 5.71 6.77 20.60
CA GLY A 44 4.98 7.85 21.27
C GLY A 44 4.73 9.10 20.42
N ARG A 45 5.23 9.17 19.17
CA ARG A 45 4.97 10.29 18.26
C ARG A 45 3.53 10.24 17.76
N LYS A 46 2.90 11.41 17.67
CA LYS A 46 1.55 11.62 17.14
C LYS A 46 1.60 12.48 15.89
N GLY A 47 0.62 12.35 15.00
CA GLY A 47 0.51 13.21 13.81
C GLY A 47 1.69 13.11 12.83
N ILE A 48 2.42 12.00 12.82
CA ILE A 48 3.54 11.81 11.89
C ILE A 48 3.05 11.69 10.44
N ARG A 49 3.95 11.95 9.49
CA ARG A 49 3.72 11.75 8.06
C ARG A 49 4.35 10.43 7.62
N VAL A 50 3.55 9.53 7.04
CA VAL A 50 3.98 8.19 6.58
C VAL A 50 3.87 8.11 5.06
N PHE A 51 4.89 7.54 4.43
CA PHE A 51 4.94 7.35 2.98
C PHE A 51 4.81 5.87 2.61
N PHE A 52 3.92 5.56 1.67
CA PHE A 52 3.69 4.22 1.13
C PHE A 52 4.14 4.17 -0.34
N PRO A 53 5.31 3.59 -0.65
CA PRO A 53 5.73 3.37 -2.03
C PRO A 53 4.93 2.23 -2.66
N LEU A 54 4.48 2.41 -3.90
CA LEU A 54 3.69 1.41 -4.65
C LEU A 54 2.48 0.93 -3.84
N CYS A 55 1.69 1.89 -3.38
CA CYS A 55 0.74 1.67 -2.29
C CYS A 55 -0.46 0.80 -2.68
N GLY A 56 -0.74 0.63 -3.97
CA GLY A 56 -1.96 -0.01 -4.44
C GLY A 56 -3.18 0.51 -3.68
N LYS A 57 -3.93 -0.42 -3.07
CA LYS A 57 -5.03 -0.12 -2.15
C LYS A 57 -4.80 -0.64 -0.73
N ALA A 58 -3.59 -0.43 -0.18
CA ALA A 58 -3.24 -0.94 1.14
C ALA A 58 -4.17 -0.40 2.25
N VAL A 59 -4.85 -1.31 2.95
CA VAL A 59 -5.74 -1.02 4.09
C VAL A 59 -5.00 -0.29 5.22
N ASP A 60 -3.71 -0.57 5.37
CA ASP A 60 -2.78 0.04 6.32
C ASP A 60 -2.77 1.58 6.24
N MET A 61 -2.97 2.14 5.04
CA MET A 61 -3.00 3.60 4.86
C MET A 61 -4.17 4.24 5.59
N LYS A 62 -5.38 3.68 5.44
CA LYS A 62 -6.57 4.16 6.15
C LYS A 62 -6.43 3.98 7.66
N TRP A 63 -5.91 2.82 8.08
CA TRP A 63 -5.69 2.51 9.48
C TRP A 63 -4.75 3.52 10.17
N LEU A 64 -3.65 3.91 9.52
CA LEU A 64 -2.77 4.98 10.01
C LEU A 64 -3.43 6.36 10.00
N ALA A 65 -4.21 6.67 8.97
CA ALA A 65 -4.96 7.92 8.90
C ALA A 65 -5.98 8.05 10.05
N ASP A 66 -6.67 6.97 10.39
CA ASP A 66 -7.64 6.91 11.50
C ASP A 66 -6.98 7.07 12.87
N MET A 67 -5.71 6.70 13.00
CA MET A 67 -4.88 7.00 14.18
C MET A 67 -4.42 8.47 14.24
N GLY A 68 -4.82 9.30 13.28
CA GLY A 68 -4.50 10.72 13.23
C GLY A 68 -3.16 11.03 12.57
N HIS A 69 -2.60 10.11 11.78
CA HIS A 69 -1.38 10.34 11.01
C HIS A 69 -1.69 10.85 9.60
N SER A 70 -0.76 11.58 9.00
CA SER A 70 -0.86 11.98 7.59
C SER A 70 -0.23 10.89 6.72
N VAL A 71 -0.92 10.45 5.68
CA VAL A 71 -0.44 9.39 4.79
C VAL A 71 -0.27 9.91 3.37
N VAL A 72 0.81 9.51 2.71
CA VAL A 72 1.08 9.80 1.29
C VAL A 72 1.41 8.49 0.61
N GLY A 73 0.64 8.12 -0.42
CA GLY A 73 0.90 6.97 -1.26
C GLY A 73 1.36 7.39 -2.66
N VAL A 74 2.14 6.54 -3.32
CA VAL A 74 2.36 6.62 -4.77
C VAL A 74 1.96 5.28 -5.39
N GLU A 75 1.13 5.33 -6.42
CA GLU A 75 0.64 4.17 -7.17
C GLU A 75 0.50 4.57 -8.63
N ILE A 76 0.84 3.65 -9.54
CA ILE A 76 0.75 3.90 -10.98
C ILE A 76 -0.68 3.68 -11.49
N SER A 77 -1.37 2.67 -10.97
CA SER A 77 -2.71 2.31 -11.42
C SER A 77 -3.76 3.24 -10.81
N GLU A 78 -4.35 4.11 -11.64
CA GLU A 78 -5.52 4.92 -11.27
C GLU A 78 -6.68 4.07 -10.72
N LYS A 79 -6.91 2.87 -11.30
CA LYS A 79 -7.96 1.94 -10.84
C LYS A 79 -7.77 1.55 -9.37
N GLY A 80 -6.59 1.07 -8.99
CA GLY A 80 -6.28 0.73 -7.61
C GLY A 80 -6.45 1.89 -6.62
N ILE A 81 -6.13 3.12 -7.03
CA ILE A 81 -6.40 4.31 -6.20
C ILE A 81 -7.90 4.59 -6.07
N LYS A 82 -8.66 4.52 -7.16
CA LYS A 82 -10.12 4.68 -7.10
C LYS A 82 -10.78 3.64 -6.19
N GLU A 83 -10.40 2.37 -6.36
CA GLU A 83 -10.88 1.29 -5.48
C GLU A 83 -10.50 1.53 -4.02
N PHE A 84 -9.30 2.04 -3.72
CA PHE A 84 -8.93 2.40 -2.34
C PHE A 84 -9.89 3.42 -1.72
N PHE A 85 -10.27 4.47 -2.47
CA PHE A 85 -11.22 5.47 -1.98
C PHE A 85 -12.62 4.88 -1.84
N GLU A 86 -13.10 4.10 -2.80
CA GLU A 86 -14.42 3.45 -2.74
C GLU A 86 -14.53 2.46 -1.56
N ASP A 87 -13.46 1.72 -1.26
CA ASP A 87 -13.43 0.69 -0.21
C ASP A 87 -13.30 1.29 1.20
N HIS A 88 -12.76 2.51 1.35
CA HIS A 88 -12.28 3.01 2.64
C HIS A 88 -12.64 4.45 2.99
N ILE A 89 -13.15 5.28 2.06
CA ILE A 89 -13.46 6.71 2.31
C ILE A 89 -14.90 7.00 1.91
#